data_AF-A0A1F3QK11-F1
#
_entry.id   AF-A0A1F3QK11-F1
#
_cell.length_a   1.000
_cell.length_b   1.000
_cell.length_c   1.000
_cell.angle_alpha   90.00
_cell.angle_beta   90.00
_cell.angle_gamma   90.00
#
_symmetry.space_group_name_H-M   'P 1'
#
loop_
_entity.id
_entity.type
_entity.pdbx_description
1 polymer ?
#
loop_
_entity_poly.entity_id
_entity_poly.type
_entity_poly.pdbx_seq_one_letter_code
_entity_poly.pdbx_strand_id
1 'polypeptide(L)'
;MKARRPLECVCFFSTYLPTKEERTYVFLSLDVFSDFVFNTGVETNDDVANIFKHIYLLTEHPNFKKYIDRGFMLVMDKHKELAPNINTIIEPLNGKLIFDGQYVNKIMTPVIKEVLRKLPNQ
;
A
#
# COMPACT_ATOMS: atom_id res chain seq x y z
N MET A 1 9.79 -18.24 -4.53
CA MET A 1 8.69 -18.63 -3.60
C MET A 1 7.38 -18.67 -4.37
N LYS A 2 6.57 -19.73 -4.23
CA LYS A 2 5.24 -19.81 -4.86
C LYS A 2 4.23 -19.22 -3.86
N ALA A 3 3.73 -18.01 -4.13
CA ALA A 3 2.73 -17.36 -3.28
C ALA A 3 1.51 -18.29 -3.13
N ARG A 4 1.10 -18.56 -1.89
CA ARG A 4 0.00 -19.50 -1.64
C ARG A 4 -1.35 -18.89 -1.99
N ARG A 5 -1.50 -17.57 -1.80
CA ARG A 5 -2.76 -16.81 -1.92
C ARG A 5 -2.49 -15.36 -2.36
N PRO A 6 -1.96 -15.14 -3.58
CA PRO A 6 -1.55 -13.80 -4.01
C PRO A 6 -2.73 -12.83 -4.00
N LEU A 7 -2.48 -11.61 -3.53
CA LEU A 7 -3.42 -10.48 -3.40
C LEU A 7 -4.63 -10.70 -2.50
N GLU A 8 -4.75 -11.81 -1.78
CA GLU A 8 -5.90 -12.02 -0.89
C GLU A 8 -5.97 -10.95 0.21
N CYS A 9 -4.81 -10.49 0.71
CA CYS A 9 -4.71 -9.40 1.68
C CYS A 9 -3.54 -8.47 1.32
N VAL A 10 -3.87 -7.21 1.07
CA VAL A 10 -2.94 -6.18 0.64
C VAL A 10 -2.99 -5.02 1.63
N CYS A 11 -1.91 -4.78 2.36
CA CYS A 11 -1.79 -3.62 3.24
C CYS A 11 -1.30 -2.42 2.43
N PHE A 12 -2.09 -1.35 2.37
CA PHE A 12 -1.67 -0.07 1.77
C PHE A 12 -1.29 0.91 2.87
N PHE A 13 -0.13 1.55 2.74
CA PHE A 13 0.35 2.53 3.70
C PHE A 13 1.32 3.51 3.05
N SER A 14 1.35 4.73 3.60
CA SER A 14 2.37 5.72 3.30
C SER A 14 3.36 5.82 4.46
N THR A 15 4.64 5.96 4.17
CA THR A 15 5.65 6.23 5.20
C THR A 15 6.52 7.41 4.83
N TYR A 16 6.95 8.14 5.85
CA TYR A 16 7.85 9.27 5.70
C TYR A 16 9.30 8.77 5.63
N LEU A 17 10.04 9.22 4.61
CA LEU A 17 11.48 9.10 4.54
C LEU A 17 12.15 10.47 4.70
N PRO A 18 13.03 10.66 5.69
CA PRO A 18 13.79 11.89 5.82
C PRO A 18 14.83 11.99 4.70
N THR A 19 14.70 13.00 3.84
CA THR A 19 15.72 13.35 2.85
C THR A 19 16.43 14.65 3.24
N LYS A 20 17.61 14.91 2.65
CA LYS A 20 18.40 16.12 2.91
C LYS A 20 17.71 17.40 2.44
N GLU A 21 16.79 17.28 1.48
CA GLU A 21 16.21 18.43 0.77
C GLU A 21 14.77 18.69 1.16
N GLU A 22 13.96 17.66 1.48
CA GLU A 22 12.55 17.86 1.89
C GLU A 22 11.92 16.60 2.52
N ARG A 23 10.69 16.75 3.04
CA ARG A 23 9.91 15.60 3.54
C ARG A 23 9.31 14.83 2.37
N THR A 24 9.65 13.55 2.25
CA THR A 24 9.10 12.70 1.18
C THR A 24 8.27 11.56 1.78
N TYR A 25 7.11 11.34 1.20
CA TYR A 25 6.22 10.24 1.51
C TYR A 25 6.35 9.18 0.44
N VAL A 26 6.65 7.96 0.85
CA VAL A 26 6.64 6.79 -0.04
C VAL A 26 5.35 6.04 0.16
N PHE A 27 4.67 5.76 -0.95
CA PHE A 27 3.44 4.99 -0.95
C PHE A 27 3.74 3.55 -1.35
N LEU A 28 3.42 2.65 -0.43
CA LEU A 28 3.72 1.23 -0.57
C LEU A 28 2.45 0.42 -0.38
N SER A 29 2.43 -0.76 -0.99
CA SER A 29 1.49 -1.81 -0.65
C SER A 29 2.21 -3.13 -0.51
N LEU A 30 1.83 -3.94 0.47
CA LEU A 30 2.39 -5.27 0.67
C LEU A 30 1.30 -6.32 0.53
N ASP A 31 1.51 -7.28 -0.37
CA ASP A 31 0.74 -8.53 -0.36
C ASP A 31 1.30 -9.46 0.72
N VAL A 32 0.50 -9.67 1.77
CA VAL A 32 0.91 -10.39 2.99
C VAL A 32 1.21 -11.86 2.72
N PHE A 33 0.69 -12.46 1.65
CA PHE A 33 0.86 -13.90 1.38
C PHE A 33 1.93 -14.21 0.33
N SER A 34 2.47 -13.20 -0.32
CA SER A 34 3.56 -13.33 -1.29
C SER A 34 4.84 -12.60 -0.89
N ASP A 35 4.78 -11.81 0.18
CA ASP A 35 5.84 -10.86 0.59
C ASP A 35 6.24 -9.91 -0.54
N PHE A 36 5.33 -9.68 -1.50
CA PHE A 36 5.56 -8.80 -2.63
C PHE A 36 5.19 -7.37 -2.27
N VAL A 37 6.14 -6.45 -2.42
CA VAL A 37 5.94 -5.01 -2.21
C VAL A 37 5.68 -4.33 -3.54
N PHE A 38 4.57 -3.63 -3.62
CA PHE A 38 4.24 -2.67 -4.67
C PHE A 38 4.69 -1.28 -4.21
N ASN A 39 5.55 -0.63 -4.98
CA ASN A 39 5.88 0.79 -4.79
C ASN A 39 5.14 1.58 -5.86
N THR A 40 4.16 2.38 -5.45
CA THR A 40 3.34 3.19 -6.37
C THR A 40 3.93 4.57 -6.60
N GLY A 41 4.90 5.00 -5.77
CA GLY A 41 5.70 6.19 -5.99
C GLY A 41 6.01 6.97 -4.72
N VAL A 42 6.47 8.20 -4.93
CA VAL A 42 6.84 9.15 -3.88
C VAL A 42 6.14 10.48 -4.11
N GLU A 43 5.77 11.16 -3.02
CA GLU A 43 5.14 12.49 -3.03
C GLU A 43 5.73 13.36 -1.93
N THR A 44 5.46 14.66 -1.98
CA THR A 44 5.88 15.62 -0.94
C THR A 44 4.93 15.65 0.27
N ASN A 45 3.73 15.08 0.15
CA ASN A 45 2.74 14.98 1.22
C ASN A 45 1.88 13.71 1.11
N ASP A 46 1.09 13.42 2.15
CA ASP A 46 0.13 12.32 2.21
C ASP A 46 -1.33 12.77 2.16
N ASP A 47 -1.61 13.83 1.39
CA ASP A 47 -2.97 14.35 1.25
C ASP A 47 -3.92 13.36 0.55
N VAL A 48 -5.22 13.60 0.73
CA VAL A 48 -6.31 12.78 0.18
C VAL A 48 -6.17 12.49 -1.31
N ALA A 49 -5.77 13.50 -2.10
CA ALA A 49 -5.56 13.34 -3.54
C ALA A 49 -4.46 12.32 -3.87
N ASN A 50 -3.37 12.33 -3.10
CA ASN A 50 -2.26 11.39 -3.27
C ASN A 50 -2.65 9.99 -2.83
N ILE A 51 -3.43 9.84 -1.75
CA ILE A 51 -3.96 8.54 -1.32
C ILE A 51 -4.76 7.89 -2.46
N PHE A 52 -5.71 8.62 -3.05
CA PHE A 52 -6.53 8.07 -4.15
C PHE A 52 -5.71 7.77 -5.40
N LYS A 53 -4.79 8.68 -5.78
CA LYS A 53 -3.84 8.45 -6.87
C LYS A 53 -3.09 7.13 -6.69
N HIS A 54 -2.54 6.90 -5.49
CA HIS A 54 -1.72 5.71 -5.24
C HIS A 54 -2.53 4.42 -5.12
N ILE A 55 -3.77 4.47 -4.61
CA ILE A 55 -4.69 3.32 -4.67
C ILE A 55 -5.03 2.98 -6.14
N TYR A 56 -5.29 3.99 -6.97
CA TYR A 56 -5.52 3.77 -8.40
C TYR A 56 -4.29 3.16 -9.09
N LEU A 57 -3.09 3.70 -8.83
CA LEU A 57 -1.83 3.17 -9.37
C LEU A 57 -1.58 1.72 -8.93
N LEU A 58 -1.93 1.35 -7.70
CA LEU A 58 -1.87 -0.03 -7.23
C LEU A 58 -2.76 -0.93 -8.10
N THR A 59 -4.00 -0.54 -8.35
CA THR A 59 -4.95 -1.33 -9.17
C THR A 59 -4.52 -1.44 -10.63
N GLU A 60 -3.73 -0.49 -11.11
CA GLU A 60 -3.17 -0.48 -12.46
C GLU A 60 -1.84 -1.23 -12.58
N HIS A 61 -1.21 -1.59 -11.47
CA HIS A 61 0.09 -2.24 -11.46
C HIS A 61 0.03 -3.63 -12.15
N PRO A 62 0.95 -3.97 -13.08
CA PRO A 62 0.89 -5.21 -13.86
C PRO A 62 0.80 -6.50 -13.01
N ASN A 63 1.59 -6.55 -11.92
CA ASN A 63 1.57 -7.69 -11.01
C ASN A 63 0.31 -7.75 -10.14
N PHE A 64 -0.42 -6.64 -9.99
CA PHE A 64 -1.69 -6.59 -9.28
C PHE A 64 -2.83 -7.06 -10.19
N LYS A 65 -2.92 -6.48 -11.39
CA LYS A 65 -3.91 -6.86 -12.42
C LYS A 65 -3.94 -8.34 -12.71
N LYS A 66 -2.79 -9.02 -12.67
CA LYS A 66 -2.68 -10.47 -12.92
C LYS A 66 -3.55 -11.34 -12.01
N TYR A 67 -3.86 -10.88 -10.80
CA TYR A 67 -4.58 -11.69 -9.80
C TYR A 67 -5.86 -11.04 -9.30
N ILE A 68 -6.25 -9.88 -9.83
CA ILE A 68 -7.34 -9.04 -9.32
C ILE A 68 -8.72 -9.70 -9.45
N ASP A 69 -8.94 -10.53 -10.47
CA ASP A 69 -10.22 -11.20 -10.73
C ASP A 69 -10.69 -12.11 -9.58
N ARG A 70 -9.78 -12.50 -8.69
CA ARG A 70 -10.07 -13.34 -7.52
C ARG A 70 -10.65 -12.55 -6.34
N GLY A 71 -10.66 -11.22 -6.46
CA GLY A 71 -10.94 -10.30 -5.37
C GLY A 71 -9.75 -10.15 -4.43
N PHE A 72 -9.77 -9.07 -3.66
CA PHE A 72 -8.72 -8.74 -2.71
C PHE A 72 -9.29 -8.00 -1.49
N MET A 73 -8.57 -8.05 -0.39
CA MET A 73 -8.82 -7.20 0.76
C MET A 73 -7.75 -6.11 0.85
N LEU A 74 -8.16 -4.86 0.71
CA LEU A 74 -7.31 -3.70 0.96
C LEU A 74 -7.40 -3.36 2.46
N VAL A 75 -6.26 -3.38 3.15
CA VAL A 75 -6.18 -3.04 4.57
C VAL A 75 -5.41 -1.74 4.74
N MET A 76 -6.01 -0.77 5.42
CA MET A 76 -5.43 0.55 5.66
C MET A 76 -5.34 0.86 7.16
N ASP A 77 -4.40 1.71 7.55
CA ASP A 77 -4.16 2.09 8.93
C ASP A 77 -4.97 3.31 9.39
N LYS A 78 -5.16 4.28 8.48
CA LYS A 78 -5.85 5.55 8.72
C LYS A 78 -6.78 5.92 7.57
N HIS A 79 -7.42 7.09 7.68
CA HIS A 79 -8.34 7.65 6.69
C HIS A 79 -9.67 6.91 6.53
N LYS A 80 -10.27 6.51 7.66
CA LYS A 80 -11.59 5.83 7.68
C LYS A 80 -12.69 6.66 7.02
N GLU A 81 -12.59 7.98 7.12
CA GLU A 81 -13.48 8.95 6.48
C GLU A 81 -13.49 8.87 4.95
N LEU A 82 -12.41 8.34 4.34
CA LEU A 82 -12.30 8.20 2.89
C LEU A 82 -12.89 6.88 2.36
N ALA A 83 -13.40 6.01 3.25
CA ALA A 83 -13.90 4.68 2.90
C ALA A 83 -14.92 4.68 1.74
N PRO A 84 -15.92 5.59 1.68
CA PRO A 84 -16.88 5.62 0.57
C PRO A 84 -16.18 5.80 -0.77
N ASN A 85 -15.26 6.76 -0.86
CA ASN A 85 -14.52 7.07 -2.09
C ASN A 85 -13.58 5.94 -2.49
N ILE A 86 -12.89 5.32 -1.52
CA ILE A 86 -12.01 4.18 -1.79
C ILE A 86 -12.82 3.01 -2.32
N ASN A 87 -13.98 2.72 -1.74
CA ASN A 87 -14.87 1.67 -2.21
C ASN A 87 -15.32 1.89 -3.66
N THR A 88 -15.56 3.14 -4.09
CA THR A 88 -15.86 3.41 -5.51
C THR A 88 -14.75 3.00 -6.48
N ILE A 89 -13.49 2.94 -6.01
CA ILE A 89 -12.33 2.53 -6.80
C ILE A 89 -12.19 1.01 -6.80
N ILE A 90 -12.35 0.37 -5.62
CA ILE A 90 -11.97 -1.05 -5.44
C ILE A 90 -13.13 -2.04 -5.60
N GLU A 91 -14.39 -1.66 -5.32
CA GLU A 91 -15.53 -2.56 -5.44
C GLU A 91 -15.75 -3.11 -6.86
N PRO A 92 -15.62 -2.31 -7.94
CA PRO A 92 -15.69 -2.83 -9.32
C PRO A 92 -14.64 -3.89 -9.64
N LEU A 93 -13.60 -3.98 -8.80
CA LEU A 93 -12.46 -4.89 -8.92
C LEU A 93 -12.55 -6.05 -7.92
N ASN A 94 -13.74 -6.33 -7.35
CA ASN A 94 -13.99 -7.31 -6.30
C ASN A 94 -13.16 -7.06 -5.01
N GLY A 95 -12.77 -5.81 -4.79
CA GLY A 95 -12.04 -5.37 -3.60
C GLY A 95 -12.94 -5.17 -2.39
N LYS A 96 -12.40 -5.42 -1.20
CA LYS A 96 -13.03 -5.11 0.09
C LYS A 96 -12.10 -4.27 0.94
N LEU A 97 -12.63 -3.24 1.59
CA LEU A 97 -11.85 -2.34 2.45
C LEU A 97 -12.01 -2.71 3.93
N ILE A 98 -10.88 -2.81 4.63
CA ILE A 98 -10.84 -2.90 6.10
C ILE A 98 -9.84 -1.88 6.64
N PHE A 99 -10.13 -1.34 7.81
CA PHE A 99 -9.20 -0.48 8.53
C PHE A 99 -8.71 -1.17 9.80
N ASP A 100 -7.43 -1.50 9.82
CA ASP A 100 -6.77 -2.13 10.96
C ASP A 100 -5.33 -1.60 11.07
N GLY A 101 -5.18 -0.47 11.77
CA GLY A 101 -3.88 0.16 11.97
C GLY A 101 -2.91 -0.69 12.79
N GLN A 102 -3.38 -1.53 13.72
CA GLN A 102 -2.48 -2.42 14.47
C GLN A 102 -1.89 -3.48 13.54
N TYR A 103 -2.73 -4.06 12.67
CA TYR A 103 -2.29 -5.02 11.68
C TYR A 103 -1.35 -4.40 10.65
N VAL A 104 -1.72 -3.25 10.07
CA VAL A 104 -0.85 -2.55 9.10
C VAL A 104 0.49 -2.18 9.73
N ASN A 105 0.51 -1.64 10.95
CA ASN A 105 1.75 -1.33 11.66
C ASN A 105 2.65 -2.56 11.88
N LYS A 106 2.05 -3.69 12.26
CA LYS A 106 2.76 -4.97 12.42
C LYS A 106 3.41 -5.42 11.11
N ILE A 107 2.71 -5.25 10.00
CA ILE A 107 3.14 -5.66 8.66
C ILE A 107 4.18 -4.70 8.07
N MET A 108 3.99 -3.38 8.19
CA MET A 108 4.87 -2.37 7.60
C MET A 108 6.23 -2.25 8.30
N THR A 109 6.28 -2.50 9.61
CA THR A 109 7.49 -2.34 10.42
C THR A 109 8.73 -3.06 9.85
N PRO A 110 8.67 -4.37 9.51
CA PRO A 110 9.82 -5.05 8.92
C PRO A 110 10.20 -4.50 7.54
N VAL A 111 9.22 -4.09 6.72
CA VAL A 111 9.47 -3.49 5.40
C VAL A 111 10.23 -2.18 5.54
N ILE A 112 9.78 -1.28 6.41
CA ILE A 112 10.42 0.03 6.65
C ILE A 112 11.83 -0.16 7.19
N LYS A 113 12.04 -1.09 8.13
CA LYS A 113 13.38 -1.39 8.65
C LYS A 113 14.34 -1.82 7.55
N GLU A 114 13.88 -2.66 6.63
CA GLU A 114 14.69 -3.12 5.50
C GLU A 114 14.95 -2.01 4.48
N VAL A 115 13.97 -1.15 4.20
CA VAL A 115 14.13 0.04 3.35
C VAL A 115 15.17 0.97 3.94
N LEU A 116 15.05 1.33 5.22
CA LEU A 116 15.99 2.22 5.91
C LEU A 116 17.40 1.63 5.97
N ARG A 117 17.55 0.31 6.18
CA ARG A 117 18.85 -0.37 6.20
C ARG A 117 19.59 -0.28 4.85
N LYS A 118 18.85 -0.20 3.75
CA LYS A 118 19.41 -0.12 2.38
C LYS A 118 19.69 1.30 1.92
N LEU A 119 19.22 2.31 2.64
CA LEU A 119 19.61 3.68 2.36
C LEU A 119 21.09 3.83 2.72
N PRO A 120 21.95 4.32 1.80
CA PRO A 120 23.33 4.63 2.15
C PRO A 120 23.31 5.62 3.31
N ASN A 121 24.11 5.34 4.35
CA ASN A 121 24.28 6.25 5.49
C ASN A 121 24.47 7.68 4.96
N GLN A 122 23.54 8.57 5.30
CA GLN A 122 23.55 9.96 4.86
C GLN A 122 24.74 10.73 5.41
#